data_AF-A0A8T0F7E7-F1
#
_entry.id   AF-A0A8T0F7E7-F1
#
_cell.length_a   1.000
_cell.length_b   1.000
_cell.length_c   1.000
_cell.angle_alpha   90.00
_cell.angle_beta   90.00
_cell.angle_gamma   90.00
#
_symmetry.space_group_name_H-M   'P 1'
#
loop_
_entity.id
_entity.type
_entity.pdbx_description
1 polymer ?
#
loop_
_entity_poly.entity_id
_entity_poly.type
_entity_poly.pdbx_seq_one_letter_code
_entity_poly.pdbx_strand_id
1 'polypeptide(L)'
;MNNLFVINEDCGPTFSGSQGSSYIDITVMGTDVLGDVSYWCLPEYESLSDHNTIGFEVTATTNASTSNRFNNFLYFNIKKANWDRFDSFCKQPFVDLSNRIDSGADVDTLIFVIENFQDVVLSASKTSMPLKKIRMHWVPWWSIEIECMRKRFNAARRRYQRTRNFILRNFYRQKYLQIKENYSSMLEEAKVQSWKDFLEDINEHNVWKKIYTYGIKQNFTKKIEVTGIRLPNGSATTSVEKTINEIYKKCFPIDTIYTDTPFHGLQRTNALANYSSSFDLYLLLQK
;
A
#
# COMPACT_ATOMS: atom_id res chain seq x y z
N MET A 1 -19.59 -16.50 -10.78
CA MET A 1 -19.41 -16.32 -9.32
C MET A 1 -17.93 -16.04 -9.12
N ASN A 2 -17.57 -14.91 -8.52
CA ASN A 2 -16.17 -14.62 -8.23
C ASN A 2 -15.82 -15.38 -6.94
N ASN A 3 -15.13 -16.52 -7.08
CA ASN A 3 -14.68 -17.29 -5.93
C ASN A 3 -13.53 -16.53 -5.24
N LEU A 4 -13.82 -16.05 -4.04
CA LEU A 4 -12.91 -15.30 -3.20
C LEU A 4 -12.40 -16.19 -2.06
N PHE A 5 -11.09 -16.18 -1.81
CA PHE A 5 -10.42 -16.96 -0.78
C PHE A 5 -9.76 -16.03 0.24
N VAL A 6 -9.96 -16.33 1.52
CA VAL A 6 -9.24 -15.67 2.62
C VAL A 6 -7.87 -16.33 2.75
N ILE A 7 -6.81 -15.52 2.76
CA ILE A 7 -5.42 -16.00 2.80
C ILE A 7 -4.66 -15.57 4.05
N ASN A 8 -5.35 -15.01 5.05
CA ASN A 8 -4.73 -14.72 6.34
C ASN A 8 -4.13 -15.99 6.95
N GLU A 9 -2.88 -15.90 7.41
CA GLU A 9 -2.24 -16.96 8.21
C GLU A 9 -2.23 -16.57 9.69
N ASP A 10 -2.04 -17.54 10.57
CA ASP A 10 -1.98 -17.29 12.02
C ASP A 10 -0.58 -16.76 12.44
N CYS A 11 -0.29 -15.52 12.04
CA CYS A 11 0.96 -14.82 12.39
C CYS A 11 0.79 -13.83 13.57
N GLY A 12 -0.36 -13.86 14.25
CA GLY A 12 -0.72 -12.94 15.33
C GLY A 12 -1.79 -11.91 14.96
N PRO A 13 -2.19 -11.07 15.92
CA PRO A 13 -3.32 -10.15 15.73
C PRO A 13 -2.97 -9.01 14.78
N THR A 14 -3.87 -8.66 13.87
CA THR A 14 -3.67 -7.56 12.92
C THR A 14 -3.86 -6.18 13.57
N PHE A 15 -4.46 -6.15 14.76
CA PHE A 15 -4.62 -4.95 15.59
C PHE A 15 -4.12 -5.22 17.01
N SER A 16 -3.42 -4.27 17.61
CA SER A 16 -2.85 -4.34 18.95
C SER A 16 -2.85 -2.97 19.61
N GLY A 17 -3.93 -2.67 20.34
CA GLY A 17 -4.11 -1.43 21.07
C GLY A 17 -3.89 -1.56 22.58
N SER A 18 -4.15 -0.47 23.31
CA SER A 18 -4.05 -0.43 24.78
C SER A 18 -5.06 -1.36 25.48
N GLN A 19 -6.21 -1.61 24.84
CA GLN A 19 -7.31 -2.40 25.40
C GLN A 19 -7.27 -3.89 25.02
N GLY A 20 -6.33 -4.29 24.16
CA GLY A 20 -6.22 -5.68 23.70
C GLY A 20 -5.82 -5.79 22.23
N SER A 21 -5.96 -6.99 21.70
CA SER A 21 -5.55 -7.34 20.35
C SER A 21 -6.64 -8.10 19.60
N SER A 22 -6.77 -7.87 18.30
CA SER A 22 -7.82 -8.48 17.48
C SER A 22 -7.35 -8.78 16.06
N TYR A 23 -8.11 -9.61 15.34
CA TYR A 23 -7.86 -10.05 13.97
C TYR A 23 -8.95 -9.48 13.08
N ILE A 24 -8.85 -8.20 12.75
CA ILE A 24 -9.92 -7.43 12.08
C ILE A 24 -9.59 -7.10 10.63
N ASP A 25 -8.33 -7.28 10.21
CA ASP A 25 -7.88 -6.99 8.86
C ASP A 25 -7.82 -8.30 8.04
N ILE A 26 -8.59 -8.38 6.97
CA ILE A 26 -8.75 -9.59 6.14
C ILE A 26 -8.11 -9.36 4.77
N THR A 27 -7.30 -10.32 4.32
CA THR A 27 -6.75 -10.38 2.97
C THR A 27 -7.52 -11.42 2.16
N VAL A 28 -8.16 -10.96 1.07
CA VAL A 28 -9.02 -11.79 0.23
C VAL A 28 -8.56 -11.71 -1.22
N MET A 29 -8.54 -12.84 -1.92
CA MET A 29 -8.10 -12.91 -3.32
C MET A 29 -8.99 -13.80 -4.19
N GLY A 30 -8.97 -13.54 -5.50
CA GLY A 30 -9.61 -14.41 -6.49
C GLY A 30 -8.80 -15.68 -6.76
N THR A 31 -9.47 -16.70 -7.30
CA THR A 31 -8.86 -17.98 -7.73
C THR A 31 -7.63 -17.81 -8.59
N ASP A 32 -7.67 -16.83 -9.49
CA ASP A 32 -6.72 -16.73 -10.60
C ASP A 32 -5.31 -16.31 -10.15
N VAL A 33 -5.20 -15.73 -8.95
CA VAL A 33 -3.94 -15.27 -8.35
C VAL A 33 -3.57 -16.05 -7.08
N LEU A 34 -4.38 -17.03 -6.69
CA LEU A 34 -4.18 -17.76 -5.44
C LEU A 34 -2.86 -18.55 -5.43
N GLY A 35 -2.47 -19.12 -6.57
CA GLY A 35 -1.21 -19.85 -6.73
C GLY A 35 0.03 -18.96 -6.82
N ASP A 36 -0.15 -17.66 -7.02
CA ASP A 36 0.92 -16.68 -7.18
C ASP A 36 1.30 -16.00 -5.87
N VAL A 37 0.54 -16.21 -4.78
CA VAL A 37 0.78 -15.53 -3.50
C VAL A 37 1.38 -16.44 -2.47
N SER A 38 2.38 -15.92 -1.77
CA SER A 38 3.12 -16.63 -0.73
C SER A 38 3.54 -15.69 0.41
N TYR A 39 4.05 -16.27 1.49
CA TYR A 39 4.67 -15.55 2.61
C TYR A 39 3.77 -14.50 3.27
N TRP A 40 2.49 -14.83 3.49
CA TRP A 40 1.63 -13.96 4.28
C TRP A 40 2.16 -13.87 5.71
N CYS A 41 2.40 -12.66 6.19
CA CYS A 41 2.96 -12.44 7.51
C CYS A 41 2.59 -11.07 8.09
N LEU A 42 2.92 -10.89 9.37
CA LEU A 42 2.96 -9.58 10.01
C LEU A 42 4.43 -9.17 10.20
N PRO A 43 5.00 -8.31 9.33
CA PRO A 43 6.38 -7.89 9.46
C PRO A 43 6.65 -7.25 10.82
N GLU A 44 7.85 -7.50 11.37
CA GLU A 44 8.21 -7.03 12.72
C GLU A 44 8.51 -5.51 12.81
N TYR A 45 8.31 -4.74 11.73
CA TYR A 45 8.48 -3.28 11.77
C TYR A 45 7.22 -2.59 12.29
N GLU A 46 7.43 -1.52 13.03
CA GLU A 46 6.36 -0.78 13.69
C GLU A 46 5.96 0.44 12.86
N SER A 47 4.65 0.61 12.65
CA SER A 47 4.06 1.67 11.83
C SER A 47 3.64 2.90 12.66
N LEU A 48 3.80 2.82 14.00
CA LEU A 48 3.21 3.75 14.99
C LEU A 48 1.67 3.72 15.02
N SER A 49 1.04 2.85 14.22
CA SER A 49 -0.38 2.55 14.29
C SER A 49 -0.64 1.41 15.28
N ASP A 50 -1.87 1.35 15.79
CA ASP A 50 -2.34 0.17 16.51
C ASP A 50 -2.64 -0.99 15.54
N HIS A 51 -2.70 -0.73 14.22
CA HIS A 51 -2.74 -1.79 13.21
C HIS A 51 -1.33 -2.28 12.86
N ASN A 52 -1.15 -3.60 12.97
CA ASN A 52 0.03 -4.30 12.49
C ASN A 52 -0.04 -4.39 10.96
N THR A 53 1.09 -4.11 10.31
CA THR A 53 1.15 -4.18 8.85
C THR A 53 1.03 -5.63 8.40
N ILE A 54 0.25 -5.88 7.35
CA ILE A 54 0.19 -7.17 6.66
C ILE A 54 1.17 -7.13 5.48
N GLY A 55 2.01 -8.15 5.35
CA GLY A 55 2.90 -8.36 4.22
C GLY A 55 2.61 -9.70 3.55
N PHE A 56 2.69 -9.74 2.23
CA PHE A 56 2.67 -10.98 1.43
C PHE A 56 3.42 -10.73 0.12
N GLU A 57 3.91 -11.79 -0.49
CA GLU A 57 4.61 -11.74 -1.77
C GLU A 57 3.69 -12.22 -2.88
N VAL A 58 3.74 -11.56 -4.03
CA VAL A 58 3.02 -11.97 -5.24
C VAL A 58 4.07 -12.28 -6.30
N THR A 59 4.24 -13.57 -6.57
CA THR A 59 5.10 -14.09 -7.63
C THR A 59 4.28 -14.18 -8.90
N ALA A 60 4.49 -13.26 -9.84
CA ALA A 60 3.93 -13.45 -11.18
C ALA A 60 4.63 -14.66 -11.82
N THR A 61 3.95 -15.80 -11.89
CA THR A 61 4.42 -16.98 -12.62
C THR A 61 4.39 -16.71 -14.13
N THR A 62 5.33 -15.90 -14.61
CA THR A 62 5.70 -15.97 -16.02
C THR A 62 6.41 -17.30 -16.20
N ASN A 63 5.84 -18.20 -17.01
CA ASN A 63 6.42 -19.49 -17.34
C ASN A 63 7.95 -19.39 -17.49
N ALA A 64 8.67 -20.25 -16.76
CA ALA A 64 10.10 -20.17 -16.46
C ALA A 64 11.05 -20.30 -17.68
N SER A 65 10.55 -20.19 -18.91
CA SER A 65 11.34 -20.01 -20.14
C SER A 65 11.59 -18.54 -20.47
N THR A 66 10.94 -17.61 -19.76
CA THR A 66 11.00 -16.16 -20.06
C THR A 66 11.40 -15.30 -18.85
N SER A 67 11.63 -15.90 -17.69
CA SER A 67 11.78 -15.22 -16.40
C SER A 67 13.06 -14.40 -16.23
N ASN A 68 14.09 -14.59 -17.06
CA ASN A 68 15.25 -13.69 -17.10
C ASN A 68 15.01 -12.39 -17.89
N ARG A 69 13.89 -12.28 -18.66
CA ARG A 69 13.58 -11.08 -19.45
C ARG A 69 12.67 -10.07 -18.72
N PHE A 70 11.86 -10.50 -17.75
CA PHE A 70 10.87 -9.63 -17.09
C PHE A 70 11.36 -8.89 -15.84
N ASN A 71 12.45 -9.31 -15.19
CA ASN A 71 12.99 -8.59 -14.02
C ASN A 71 13.75 -7.30 -14.34
N ASN A 72 13.94 -6.99 -15.62
CA ASN A 72 14.50 -5.71 -16.10
C ASN A 72 13.50 -5.00 -17.00
N PHE A 73 12.29 -4.69 -16.52
CA PHE A 73 11.43 -3.75 -17.23
C PHE A 73 12.14 -2.38 -17.33
N LEU A 74 12.87 -2.20 -18.43
CA LEU A 74 13.38 -0.92 -18.86
C LEU A 74 12.17 -0.06 -19.20
N TYR A 75 11.71 0.73 -18.23
CA TYR A 75 10.67 1.71 -18.48
C TYR A 75 11.27 2.78 -19.39
N PHE A 76 10.93 2.79 -20.68
CA PHE A 76 11.37 3.86 -21.58
C PHE A 76 10.52 5.12 -21.38
N ASN A 77 11.14 6.29 -21.49
CA ASN A 77 10.42 7.56 -21.46
C ASN A 77 9.95 7.90 -22.88
N ILE A 78 8.79 7.35 -23.24
CA ILE A 78 8.16 7.51 -24.57
C ILE A 78 7.94 8.99 -24.93
N LYS A 79 7.70 9.87 -23.95
CA LYS A 79 7.54 11.32 -24.19
C LYS A 79 8.80 12.01 -24.70
N LYS A 80 9.97 11.38 -24.52
CA LYS A 80 11.27 11.85 -25.00
C LYS A 80 11.85 10.94 -26.08
N ALA A 81 11.02 10.09 -26.68
CA ALA A 81 11.45 9.22 -27.77
C ALA A 81 11.82 10.04 -29.00
N ASN A 82 12.93 9.69 -29.65
CA ASN A 82 13.21 10.10 -31.01
C ASN A 82 12.59 9.05 -31.96
N TRP A 83 11.37 9.32 -32.41
CA TRP A 83 10.61 8.37 -33.24
C TRP A 83 11.23 8.17 -34.62
N ASP A 84 11.86 9.19 -35.21
CA ASP A 84 12.56 9.04 -36.49
C ASP A 84 13.72 8.06 -36.38
N ARG A 85 14.47 8.13 -35.27
CA ARG A 85 15.55 7.18 -34.98
C ARG A 85 15.00 5.78 -34.73
N PHE A 86 13.90 5.64 -34.00
CA PHE A 86 13.23 4.35 -33.78
C PHE A 86 12.80 3.72 -35.12
N ASP A 87 12.09 4.49 -35.95
CA ASP A 87 11.59 4.06 -37.26
C ASP A 87 12.74 3.67 -38.19
N SER A 88 13.79 4.49 -38.27
CA SER A 88 14.97 4.18 -39.09
C SER A 88 15.66 2.88 -38.67
N PHE A 89 15.67 2.56 -37.37
CA PHE A 89 16.28 1.35 -36.84
C PHE A 89 15.44 0.10 -37.16
N CYS A 90 14.12 0.22 -37.12
CA CYS A 90 13.19 -0.89 -37.35
C CYS A 90 12.95 -1.19 -38.83
N LYS A 91 13.13 -0.21 -39.73
CA LYS A 91 12.76 -0.30 -41.15
C LYS A 91 13.26 -1.55 -41.87
N GLN A 92 14.58 -1.77 -41.91
CA GLN A 92 15.15 -2.91 -42.62
C GLN A 92 14.86 -4.24 -41.90
N PRO A 93 15.09 -4.38 -40.57
CA PRO A 93 14.80 -5.63 -39.87
C PRO A 93 13.34 -6.08 -39.99
N PHE A 94 12.36 -5.17 -40.02
CA PHE A 94 10.96 -5.55 -40.19
C PHE A 94 10.63 -6.00 -41.60
N VAL A 95 11.27 -5.43 -42.62
CA VAL A 95 11.16 -5.94 -44.00
C VAL A 95 11.70 -7.36 -44.08
N ASP A 96 12.86 -7.63 -43.48
CA ASP A 96 13.47 -8.97 -43.45
C ASP A 96 12.59 -10.00 -42.72
N LEU A 97 12.00 -9.60 -41.59
CA LEU A 97 11.07 -10.46 -40.84
C LEU A 97 9.79 -10.74 -41.63
N SER A 98 9.23 -9.74 -42.31
CA SER A 98 8.04 -9.92 -43.18
C SER A 98 8.33 -10.88 -44.31
N ASN A 99 9.44 -10.70 -45.03
CA ASN A 99 9.82 -11.58 -46.14
C ASN A 99 9.96 -13.05 -45.72
N ARG A 100 10.44 -13.30 -44.49
CA ARG A 100 10.56 -14.66 -43.93
C ARG A 100 9.22 -15.28 -43.59
N ILE A 101 8.22 -14.49 -43.19
CA ILE A 101 6.84 -14.96 -43.03
C ILE A 101 6.25 -15.31 -44.41
N ASP A 102 6.43 -14.42 -45.38
CA ASP A 102 5.83 -14.55 -46.72
C ASP A 102 6.45 -15.70 -47.54
N SER A 103 7.68 -16.11 -47.22
CA SER A 103 8.38 -17.23 -47.87
C SER A 103 7.90 -18.62 -47.43
N GLY A 104 6.92 -18.70 -46.53
CA GLY A 104 6.37 -19.95 -45.99
C GLY A 104 6.96 -20.27 -44.63
N ALA A 105 6.27 -19.87 -43.56
CA ALA A 105 6.72 -20.06 -42.19
C ALA A 105 6.25 -21.40 -41.61
N ASP A 106 7.21 -22.24 -41.21
CA ASP A 106 6.97 -23.33 -40.26
C ASP A 106 6.93 -22.79 -38.82
N VAL A 107 6.61 -23.66 -37.86
CA VAL A 107 6.50 -23.29 -36.43
C VAL A 107 7.81 -22.70 -35.91
N ASP A 108 8.96 -23.26 -36.32
CA ASP A 108 10.28 -22.80 -35.88
C ASP A 108 10.61 -21.41 -36.46
N THR A 109 10.22 -21.15 -37.71
CA THR A 109 10.36 -19.85 -38.37
C THR A 109 9.51 -18.79 -37.67
N LEU A 110 8.28 -19.13 -37.26
CA LEU A 110 7.42 -18.22 -36.51
C LEU A 110 7.99 -17.90 -35.12
N ILE A 111 8.51 -18.90 -34.41
CA ILE A 111 9.18 -18.69 -33.12
C ILE A 111 10.38 -17.74 -33.30
N PHE A 112 11.24 -18.01 -34.28
CA PHE A 112 12.37 -17.14 -34.59
C PHE A 112 11.94 -15.71 -34.91
N VAL A 113 10.89 -15.54 -35.72
CA VAL A 113 10.39 -14.20 -36.10
C VAL A 113 9.88 -13.43 -34.88
N ILE A 114 9.15 -14.10 -33.98
CA ILE A 114 8.66 -13.48 -32.74
C ILE A 114 9.83 -13.03 -31.86
N GLU A 115 10.84 -13.87 -31.66
CA GLU A 115 12.00 -13.53 -30.85
C GLU A 115 12.80 -12.37 -31.45
N ASN A 116 13.06 -12.41 -32.76
CA ASN A 116 13.79 -11.34 -33.44
C ASN A 116 13.00 -10.03 -33.50
N PHE A 117 11.67 -10.09 -33.66
CA PHE A 117 10.83 -8.91 -33.59
C PHE A 117 10.95 -8.21 -32.23
N GLN A 118 10.89 -8.98 -31.14
CA GLN A 118 11.07 -8.46 -29.79
C GLN A 118 12.45 -7.83 -29.60
N ASP A 119 13.51 -8.47 -30.11
CA ASP A 119 14.88 -7.98 -29.99
C ASP A 119 15.11 -6.70 -30.80
N VAL A 120 14.53 -6.59 -32.00
CA VAL A 120 14.56 -5.38 -32.83
C VAL A 120 13.85 -4.24 -32.11
N VAL A 121 12.63 -4.46 -31.62
CA VAL A 121 11.84 -3.43 -30.90
C VAL A 121 12.58 -2.98 -29.64
N LEU A 122 13.16 -3.90 -28.88
CA LEU A 122 13.90 -3.58 -27.67
C LEU A 122 15.18 -2.78 -27.99
N SER A 123 15.91 -3.17 -29.03
CA SER A 123 17.15 -2.49 -29.45
C SER A 123 16.87 -1.10 -30.00
N ALA A 124 15.82 -0.96 -30.82
CA ALA A 124 15.34 0.32 -31.30
C ALA A 124 14.95 1.22 -30.11
N SER A 125 14.22 0.68 -29.13
CA SER A 125 13.82 1.41 -27.92
C SER A 125 15.03 1.89 -27.11
N LYS A 126 16.04 1.04 -26.87
CA LYS A 126 17.28 1.39 -26.15
C LYS A 126 18.06 2.52 -26.83
N THR A 127 18.08 2.52 -28.16
CA THR A 127 18.86 3.48 -28.95
C THR A 127 18.12 4.81 -29.18
N SER A 128 16.79 4.78 -29.19
CA SER A 128 15.95 5.94 -29.53
C SER A 128 15.24 6.59 -28.34
N MET A 129 15.16 5.91 -27.19
CA MET A 129 14.41 6.39 -26.03
C MET A 129 15.27 6.32 -24.76
N PRO A 130 15.33 7.40 -23.96
CA PRO A 130 16.01 7.33 -22.68
C PRO A 130 15.19 6.50 -21.69
N LEU A 131 15.89 5.82 -20.78
CA LEU A 131 15.24 5.15 -19.65
C LEU A 131 14.57 6.17 -18.73
N LYS A 132 13.32 5.87 -18.37
CA LYS A 132 12.57 6.54 -17.32
C LYS A 132 13.24 6.19 -16.00
N LYS A 133 13.87 7.19 -15.38
CA LYS A 133 14.36 7.06 -14.01
C LYS A 133 13.17 6.78 -13.10
N ILE A 134 13.09 5.58 -12.54
CA ILE A 134 12.21 5.30 -11.41
C ILE A 134 12.78 6.14 -10.26
N ARG A 135 12.11 7.25 -9.97
CA ARG A 135 12.41 8.00 -8.76
C ARG A 135 11.74 7.21 -7.64
N MET A 136 12.54 6.67 -6.72
CA MET A 136 11.98 6.26 -5.44
C MET A 136 11.27 7.49 -4.88
N HIS A 137 10.06 7.28 -4.36
CA HIS A 137 9.27 8.35 -3.78
C HIS A 137 9.96 8.82 -2.50
N TRP A 138 10.95 9.70 -2.64
CA TRP A 138 11.70 10.26 -1.54
C TRP A 138 10.81 11.29 -0.86
N VAL A 139 10.57 11.08 0.44
CA VAL A 139 9.83 12.01 1.28
C VAL A 139 10.83 13.05 1.81
N PRO A 140 10.57 14.35 1.64
CA PRO A 140 11.56 15.40 1.92
C PRO A 140 11.98 15.49 3.39
N TRP A 141 11.12 15.06 4.30
CA TRP A 141 11.39 15.00 5.73
C TRP A 141 12.17 13.76 6.15
N TRP A 142 12.47 12.80 5.28
CA TRP A 142 13.15 11.56 5.66
C TRP A 142 14.67 11.73 5.72
N SER A 143 15.22 11.83 6.93
CA SER A 143 16.65 12.00 7.15
C SER A 143 17.35 10.70 7.61
N ILE A 144 18.70 10.72 7.61
CA ILE A 144 19.52 9.61 8.10
C ILE A 144 19.29 9.39 9.60
N GLU A 145 19.06 10.47 10.35
CA GLU A 145 18.74 10.47 11.78
C GLU A 145 17.41 9.76 12.04
N ILE A 146 16.37 10.05 11.23
CA ILE A 146 15.07 9.35 11.30
C ILE A 146 15.22 7.87 11.00
N GLU A 147 15.99 7.51 9.97
CA GLU A 147 16.26 6.11 9.64
C GLU A 147 17.00 5.39 10.78
N CYS A 148 18.00 6.04 11.38
CA CYS A 148 18.73 5.50 12.53
C CYS A 148 17.81 5.28 13.73
N MET A 149 16.94 6.25 14.02
CA MET A 149 15.98 6.14 15.12
C MET A 149 14.94 5.06 14.86
N ARG A 150 14.44 4.93 13.61
CA ARG A 150 13.55 3.83 13.21
C ARG A 150 14.18 2.46 13.47
N LYS A 151 15.47 2.29 13.13
CA LYS A 151 16.21 1.04 13.41
C LYS A 151 16.31 0.76 14.91
N ARG A 152 16.62 1.77 15.72
CA ARG A 152 16.67 1.65 17.20
C ARG A 152 15.31 1.28 17.77
N PHE A 153 14.27 1.95 17.31
CA PHE A 153 12.88 1.69 17.67
C PHE A 153 12.46 0.25 17.37
N ASN A 154 12.67 -0.22 16.14
CA ASN A 154 12.39 -1.60 15.75
C ASN A 154 13.21 -2.61 16.57
N ALA A 155 14.47 -2.30 16.90
CA ALA A 155 15.29 -3.16 17.74
C ALA A 155 14.76 -3.25 19.19
N ALA A 156 14.33 -2.12 19.76
CA ALA A 156 13.74 -2.07 21.10
C ALA A 156 12.42 -2.85 21.16
N ARG A 157 11.56 -2.70 20.15
CA ARG A 157 10.31 -3.48 20.02
C ARG A 157 10.58 -4.98 19.98
N ARG A 158 11.48 -5.42 19.10
CA ARG A 158 11.85 -6.85 18.98
C ARG A 158 12.35 -7.41 20.31
N ARG A 159 13.19 -6.65 21.02
CA ARG A 159 13.71 -7.05 22.34
C ARG A 159 12.58 -7.18 23.37
N TYR A 160 11.67 -6.21 23.44
CA TYR A 160 10.51 -6.26 24.32
C TYR A 160 9.62 -7.49 24.01
N GLN A 161 9.22 -7.68 22.75
CA GLN A 161 8.28 -8.73 22.35
C GLN A 161 8.84 -10.14 22.56
N ARG A 162 10.13 -10.35 22.24
CA ARG A 162 10.80 -11.66 22.36
C ARG A 162 11.18 -12.02 23.81
N THR A 163 11.14 -11.07 24.74
CA THR A 163 11.46 -11.34 26.15
C THR A 163 10.31 -12.08 26.84
N ARG A 164 10.59 -13.30 27.30
CA ARG A 164 9.63 -14.15 28.04
C ARG A 164 9.59 -13.88 29.53
N ASN A 165 10.73 -13.50 30.13
CA ASN A 165 10.80 -13.19 31.56
C ASN A 165 10.00 -11.91 31.87
N PHE A 166 9.04 -12.00 32.79
CA PHE A 166 8.11 -10.91 33.10
C PHE A 166 8.80 -9.62 33.58
N ILE A 167 9.78 -9.73 34.49
CA ILE A 167 10.48 -8.57 35.05
C ILE A 167 11.28 -7.87 33.96
N LEU A 168 12.07 -8.63 33.19
CA LEU A 168 12.85 -8.10 32.07
C LEU A 168 11.95 -7.55 30.96
N ARG A 169 10.81 -8.19 30.70
CA ARG A 169 9.83 -7.74 29.70
C ARG A 169 9.28 -6.38 30.08
N ASN A 170 8.91 -6.15 31.34
CA ASN A 170 8.46 -4.84 31.82
C ASN A 170 9.55 -3.78 31.70
N PHE A 171 10.79 -4.11 32.08
CA PHE A 171 11.93 -3.20 31.89
C PHE A 171 12.13 -2.81 30.41
N TYR A 172 12.14 -3.78 29.51
CA TYR A 172 12.28 -3.52 28.06
C TYR A 172 11.06 -2.81 27.46
N ARG A 173 9.85 -3.05 27.99
CA ARG A 173 8.65 -2.32 27.60
C ARG A 173 8.80 -0.83 27.88
N GLN A 174 9.29 -0.46 29.07
CA GLN A 174 9.53 0.95 29.40
C GLN A 174 10.56 1.59 28.48
N LYS A 175 11.66 0.88 28.18
CA LYS A 175 12.66 1.35 27.22
C LYS A 175 12.10 1.51 25.80
N TYR A 176 11.28 0.56 25.35
CA TYR A 176 10.60 0.65 24.07
C TYR A 176 9.67 1.88 24.00
N LEU A 177 8.86 2.13 25.04
CA LEU A 177 7.94 3.27 25.08
C LEU A 177 8.68 4.61 25.01
N GLN A 178 9.79 4.75 25.76
CA GLN A 178 10.64 5.95 25.69
C GLN A 178 11.20 6.18 24.28
N ILE A 179 11.64 5.11 23.61
CA ILE A 179 12.15 5.22 22.23
C ILE A 179 11.00 5.50 21.24
N LYS A 180 9.80 4.93 21.47
CA LYS A 180 8.60 5.19 20.66
C LYS A 180 8.23 6.65 20.68
N GLU A 181 8.14 7.24 21.87
CA GLU A 181 7.80 8.64 22.07
C GLU A 181 8.80 9.56 21.35
N ASN A 182 10.09 9.38 21.62
CA ASN A 182 11.14 10.17 20.96
C ASN A 182 11.12 10.00 19.43
N TYR A 183 10.96 8.77 18.93
CA TYR A 183 10.84 8.54 17.49
C TYR A 183 9.62 9.24 16.89
N SER A 184 8.48 9.18 17.58
CA SER A 184 7.23 9.83 17.15
C SER A 184 7.38 11.35 17.09
N SER A 185 7.91 11.97 18.15
CA SER A 185 8.15 13.42 18.20
C SER A 185 9.10 13.87 17.10
N MET A 186 10.22 13.17 16.91
CA MET A 186 11.18 13.51 15.85
C MET A 186 10.57 13.37 14.45
N LEU A 187 9.68 12.38 14.24
CA LEU A 187 8.97 12.20 12.97
C LEU A 187 7.96 13.34 12.72
N GLU A 188 7.24 13.76 13.75
CA GLU A 188 6.29 14.86 13.69
C GLU A 188 6.99 16.19 13.42
N GLU A 189 8.05 16.49 14.17
CA GLU A 189 8.89 17.68 13.98
C GLU A 189 9.45 17.75 12.55
N ALA A 190 9.99 16.65 12.04
CA ALA A 190 10.53 16.60 10.67
C ALA A 190 9.45 16.84 9.61
N LYS A 191 8.26 16.26 9.78
CA LYS A 191 7.12 16.49 8.87
C LYS A 191 6.67 17.94 8.89
N VAL A 192 6.52 18.52 10.09
CA VAL A 192 6.13 19.92 10.26
C VAL A 192 7.18 20.85 9.67
N GLN A 193 8.46 20.60 9.94
CA GLN A 193 9.54 21.42 9.40
C GLN A 193 9.59 21.33 7.88
N SER A 194 9.52 20.14 7.30
CA SER A 194 9.47 19.98 5.86
C SER A 194 8.26 20.66 5.22
N TRP A 195 7.13 20.75 5.92
CA TRP A 195 5.98 21.51 5.45
C TRP A 195 6.24 23.02 5.50
N LYS A 196 6.87 23.53 6.57
CA LYS A 196 7.30 24.94 6.65
C LYS A 196 8.29 25.29 5.54
N ASP A 197 9.32 24.48 5.34
CA ASP A 197 10.31 24.67 4.28
C ASP A 197 9.65 24.69 2.90
N PHE A 198 8.65 23.81 2.69
CA PHE A 198 7.88 23.79 1.45
C PHE A 198 7.11 25.09 1.22
N LEU A 199 6.48 25.64 2.27
CA LEU A 199 5.74 26.90 2.23
C LEU A 199 6.67 28.11 2.03
N GLU A 200 7.83 28.13 2.68
CA GLU A 200 8.84 29.19 2.54
C GLU A 200 9.44 29.22 1.13
N ASP A 201 9.59 28.06 0.48
CA ASP A 201 10.02 27.97 -0.92
C ASP A 201 8.90 28.40 -1.90
N ILE A 202 7.70 28.80 -1.46
CA ILE A 202 6.65 29.33 -2.37
C ILE A 202 6.92 30.81 -2.68
N ASN A 203 7.03 31.13 -3.96
CA ASN A 203 7.16 32.50 -4.45
C ASN A 203 6.26 32.76 -5.67
N GLU A 204 6.18 34.03 -6.08
CA GLU A 204 5.36 34.48 -7.21
C GLU A 204 5.63 33.73 -8.52
N HIS A 205 6.85 33.23 -8.72
CA HIS A 205 7.24 32.51 -9.94
C HIS A 205 6.93 31.01 -9.91
N ASN A 206 6.72 30.40 -8.74
CA ASN A 206 6.55 28.95 -8.61
C ASN A 206 5.22 28.52 -7.96
N VAL A 207 4.45 29.45 -7.39
CA VAL A 207 3.20 29.18 -6.65
C VAL A 207 2.22 28.33 -7.45
N TRP A 208 1.92 28.71 -8.70
CA TRP A 208 0.97 27.97 -9.53
C TRP A 208 1.48 26.58 -9.91
N LYS A 209 2.78 26.44 -10.19
CA LYS A 209 3.40 25.15 -10.49
C LYS A 209 3.33 24.22 -9.29
N LYS A 210 3.60 24.72 -8.08
CA LYS A 210 3.51 23.96 -6.84
C LYS A 210 2.07 23.57 -6.51
N ILE A 211 1.12 24.51 -6.55
CA ILE A 211 -0.31 24.21 -6.33
C ILE A 211 -0.79 23.16 -7.32
N TYR A 212 -0.43 23.28 -8.60
CA TYR A 212 -0.86 22.32 -9.61
C TYR A 212 -0.21 20.95 -9.43
N THR A 213 1.07 20.91 -9.04
CA THR A 213 1.83 19.66 -8.90
C THR A 213 1.49 18.91 -7.62
N TYR A 214 1.38 19.62 -6.50
CA TYR A 214 1.19 19.03 -5.16
C TYR A 214 -0.27 19.06 -4.68
N GLY A 215 -1.13 19.93 -5.23
CA GLY A 215 -2.56 19.97 -4.94
C GLY A 215 -3.37 19.26 -6.03
N ILE A 216 -3.47 19.88 -7.22
CA ILE A 216 -4.41 19.46 -8.27
C ILE A 216 -4.06 18.09 -8.86
N LYS A 217 -2.78 17.84 -9.18
CA LYS A 217 -2.32 16.56 -9.76
C LYS A 217 -2.25 15.42 -8.77
N GLN A 218 -2.14 15.69 -7.46
CA GLN A 218 -1.93 14.65 -6.47
C GLN A 218 -3.22 13.96 -6.04
N ASN A 219 -4.40 14.61 -6.06
CA ASN A 219 -5.71 13.98 -5.85
C ASN A 219 -6.87 15.01 -5.87
N PHE A 220 -7.34 15.42 -7.05
CA PHE A 220 -8.78 15.24 -7.27
C PHE A 220 -8.92 13.84 -7.86
N THR A 221 -8.89 12.83 -6.99
CA THR A 221 -9.53 11.56 -7.33
C THR A 221 -10.85 11.91 -8.01
N LYS A 222 -11.11 11.38 -9.21
CA LYS A 222 -12.49 11.32 -9.71
C LYS A 222 -13.33 10.94 -8.51
N LYS A 223 -14.28 11.82 -8.11
CA LYS A 223 -15.19 11.59 -6.98
C LYS A 223 -15.48 10.09 -6.99
N ILE A 224 -15.14 9.38 -5.92
CA ILE A 224 -15.60 8.01 -5.77
C ILE A 224 -17.12 8.14 -5.77
N GLU A 225 -17.72 7.87 -6.92
CA GLU A 225 -19.16 7.81 -7.05
C GLU A 225 -19.55 6.56 -6.29
N VAL A 226 -19.98 6.77 -5.05
CA VAL A 226 -20.55 5.69 -4.25
C VAL A 226 -21.76 5.19 -5.01
N THR A 227 -21.59 4.09 -5.74
CA THR A 227 -22.67 3.42 -6.43
C THR A 227 -23.68 2.91 -5.40
N GLY A 228 -24.97 2.99 -5.75
CA GLY A 228 -26.05 2.56 -4.89
C GLY A 228 -25.86 1.12 -4.40
N ILE A 229 -26.08 0.88 -3.11
CA ILE A 229 -26.08 -0.48 -2.56
C ILE A 229 -27.44 -1.12 -2.81
N ARG A 230 -27.43 -2.43 -3.11
CA ARG A 230 -28.66 -3.19 -3.32
C ARG A 230 -29.26 -3.57 -1.97
N LEU A 231 -30.51 -3.19 -1.76
CA LEU A 231 -31.30 -3.47 -0.58
C LEU A 231 -31.91 -4.88 -0.64
N PRO A 232 -32.30 -5.48 0.51
CA PRO A 232 -32.91 -6.82 0.55
C PRO A 232 -34.19 -6.94 -0.28
N ASN A 233 -34.91 -5.83 -0.49
CA ASN A 233 -36.10 -5.77 -1.35
C ASN A 233 -35.78 -5.73 -2.86
N GLY A 234 -34.50 -5.87 -3.24
CA GLY A 234 -34.04 -5.91 -4.63
C GLY A 234 -33.77 -4.54 -5.26
N SER A 235 -34.24 -3.44 -4.65
CA SER A 235 -33.99 -2.06 -5.09
C SER A 235 -32.58 -1.58 -4.73
N ALA A 236 -32.11 -0.48 -5.32
CA ALA A 236 -30.81 0.12 -5.01
C ALA A 236 -30.97 1.52 -4.40
N THR A 237 -30.06 1.90 -3.50
CA THR A 237 -30.03 3.28 -2.98
C THR A 237 -29.66 4.26 -4.11
N THR A 238 -30.40 5.35 -4.24
CA THR A 238 -30.25 6.28 -5.38
C THR A 238 -29.46 7.55 -5.05
N SER A 239 -29.12 7.74 -3.78
CA SER A 239 -28.39 8.92 -3.29
C SER A 239 -27.29 8.50 -2.33
N VAL A 240 -26.18 9.24 -2.32
CA VAL A 240 -25.06 9.01 -1.41
C VAL A 240 -25.51 8.94 0.06
N GLU A 241 -26.40 9.85 0.49
CA GLU A 241 -26.92 9.87 1.86
C GLU A 241 -27.64 8.56 2.23
N LYS A 242 -28.57 8.10 1.40
CA LYS A 242 -29.24 6.80 1.59
C LYS A 242 -28.24 5.65 1.61
N THR A 243 -27.24 5.66 0.73
CA THR A 243 -26.20 4.63 0.72
C THR A 243 -25.40 4.62 2.02
N ILE A 244 -24.96 5.79 2.50
CA ILE A 244 -24.23 5.93 3.76
C ILE A 244 -25.09 5.47 4.94
N ASN A 245 -26.36 5.91 5.01
CA ASN A 245 -27.26 5.53 6.10
C ASN A 245 -27.51 4.03 6.15
N GLU A 246 -27.66 3.37 5.00
CA GLU A 246 -27.86 1.93 4.95
C GLU A 246 -26.59 1.15 5.29
N ILE A 247 -25.40 1.64 4.88
CA ILE A 247 -24.13 1.10 5.37
C ILE A 247 -24.04 1.25 6.89
N TYR A 248 -24.35 2.44 7.42
CA TYR A 248 -24.26 2.72 8.85
C TYR A 248 -25.16 1.80 9.66
N LYS A 249 -26.45 1.68 9.29
CA LYS A 249 -27.39 0.77 9.96
C LYS A 249 -26.92 -0.69 9.98
N LYS A 250 -26.28 -1.15 8.91
CA LYS A 250 -25.91 -2.55 8.75
C LYS A 250 -24.56 -2.89 9.38
N CYS A 251 -23.58 -2.00 9.24
CA CYS A 251 -22.22 -2.20 9.78
C CYS A 251 -22.11 -1.76 11.25
N PHE A 252 -22.93 -0.80 11.68
CA PHE A 252 -22.95 -0.24 13.03
C PHE A 252 -24.39 -0.24 13.57
N PRO A 253 -25.00 -1.42 13.78
CA PRO A 253 -26.32 -1.48 14.38
C PRO A 253 -26.30 -0.84 15.77
N ILE A 254 -27.44 -0.27 16.18
CA ILE A 254 -27.58 0.32 17.51
C ILE A 254 -27.32 -0.78 18.54
N ASP A 255 -26.28 -0.58 19.33
CA ASP A 255 -25.89 -1.48 20.40
C ASP A 255 -26.84 -1.30 21.60
N THR A 256 -27.61 -2.32 21.93
CA THR A 256 -28.63 -2.26 23.00
C THR A 256 -28.40 -3.30 24.07
N ILE A 257 -28.63 -2.92 25.34
CA ILE A 257 -28.53 -3.84 26.49
C ILE A 257 -29.50 -5.02 26.38
N TYR A 258 -30.59 -4.88 25.62
CA TYR A 258 -31.61 -5.91 25.46
C TYR A 258 -31.15 -7.05 24.54
N THR A 259 -30.13 -6.80 23.72
CA THR A 259 -29.51 -7.82 22.84
C THR A 259 -28.27 -8.45 23.45
N ASP A 260 -27.90 -8.06 24.67
CA ASP A 260 -26.71 -8.58 25.35
C ASP A 260 -26.94 -10.02 25.82
N THR A 261 -25.99 -10.90 25.47
CA THR A 261 -25.82 -12.16 26.21
C THR A 261 -25.23 -11.85 27.59
N PRO A 262 -25.29 -12.77 28.57
CA PRO A 262 -24.64 -12.57 29.87
C PRO A 262 -23.15 -12.18 29.75
N PHE A 263 -22.44 -12.72 28.76
CA PHE A 263 -21.07 -12.35 28.45
C PHE A 263 -20.95 -10.90 27.92
N HIS A 264 -21.80 -10.50 26.96
CA HIS A 264 -21.81 -9.12 26.44
C HIS A 264 -22.16 -8.10 27.53
N GLY A 265 -23.12 -8.41 28.40
CA GLY A 265 -23.49 -7.57 29.53
C GLY A 265 -22.32 -7.34 30.48
N LEU A 266 -21.56 -8.40 30.79
CA LEU A 266 -20.35 -8.30 31.60
C LEU A 266 -19.28 -7.41 30.93
N GLN A 267 -19.02 -7.61 29.64
CA GLN A 267 -18.07 -6.79 28.88
C GLN A 267 -18.48 -5.30 28.86
N ARG A 268 -19.77 -5.00 28.70
CA ARG A 268 -20.31 -3.63 28.76
C ARG A 268 -20.09 -3.00 30.14
N THR A 269 -20.37 -3.73 31.22
CA THR A 269 -20.13 -3.23 32.59
C THR A 269 -18.65 -2.97 32.85
N ASN A 270 -17.76 -3.85 32.39
CA ASN A 270 -16.31 -3.67 32.52
C ASN A 270 -15.82 -2.46 31.71
N ALA A 271 -16.32 -2.26 30.49
CA ALA A 271 -15.97 -1.12 29.66
C ALA A 271 -16.40 0.21 30.29
N LEU A 272 -17.61 0.30 30.84
CA LEU A 272 -18.12 1.48 31.54
C LEU A 272 -17.32 1.81 32.81
N ALA A 273 -16.92 0.79 33.57
CA ALA A 273 -16.06 0.97 34.75
C ALA A 273 -14.65 1.46 34.38
N ASN A 274 -14.09 0.97 33.27
CA ASN A 274 -12.79 1.42 32.77
C ASN A 274 -12.86 2.85 32.21
N TYR A 275 -13.94 3.23 31.54
CA TYR A 275 -14.13 4.59 31.03
C TYR A 275 -14.27 5.62 32.16
N SER A 276 -14.90 5.23 33.27
CA SER A 276 -15.07 6.08 34.46
C SER A 276 -13.78 6.28 35.26
N SER A 277 -12.79 5.39 35.10
CA SER A 277 -11.48 5.47 35.78
C SER A 277 -10.40 6.16 34.94
N SER A 278 -10.59 6.30 33.62
CA SER A 278 -9.72 7.08 32.73
C SER A 278 -10.31 8.46 32.43
N PHE A 279 -10.25 9.39 33.38
CA PHE A 279 -10.48 10.81 33.09
C PHE A 279 -9.26 11.34 32.31
N ASP A 280 -9.22 11.08 31.00
CA ASP A 280 -8.28 11.73 30.07
C ASP A 280 -8.76 13.17 29.84
N LEU A 281 -8.20 14.09 30.63
CA LEU A 281 -8.51 15.53 30.66
C LEU A 281 -8.07 16.30 29.40
N TYR A 282 -7.68 15.62 28.31
CA TYR A 282 -7.07 16.26 27.13
C TYR A 282 -8.03 16.54 25.95
N LEU A 283 -9.27 16.05 25.98
CA LEU A 283 -10.19 16.14 24.82
C LEU A 283 -11.42 17.04 25.00
N LEU A 284 -11.56 17.75 26.12
CA LEU A 284 -12.70 18.65 26.39
C LEU A 284 -12.39 20.15 26.29
N LEU A 285 -11.21 20.55 25.78
CA LEU A 285 -10.87 21.97 25.57
C LEU A 285 -10.73 22.39 24.10
N GLN A 286 -11.26 21.62 23.15
CA GLN A 286 -11.49 22.11 21.79
C GLN A 286 -12.81 21.60 21.23
N LYS A 287 -13.90 22.25 21.63
CA LYS A 287 -14.99 22.71 20.76
C LYS A 287 -15.93 23.63 21.51
#